data_AF-A0A3M1PBS3-F1
#
_entry.id   AF-A0A3M1PBS3-F1
#
_cell.length_a   1.000
_cell.length_b   1.000
_cell.length_c   1.000
_cell.angle_alpha   90.00
_cell.angle_beta   90.00
_cell.angle_gamma   90.00
#
_symmetry.space_group_name_H-M   'P 1'
#
loop_
_entity.id
_entity.type
_entity.pdbx_description
1 polymer ?
#
loop_
_entity_poly.entity_id
_entity_poly.type
_entity_poly.pdbx_seq_one_letter_code
_entity_poly.pdbx_strand_id
1 'polypeptide(L)'
;DVNFSPYTSLVGTATFGTLDLSDLEENVRGSLRLRQRVGLNQLTLEYSYRDRLFNGTLGFQNVQSSLGAVFASPNIPLGTSGINFNYQLSAQLINANTDREDLLDPPLERRNSRVSLGRFQASAGLTRAFLLWAAPPLPPTAEAGLRYSPTPVVPNVVAVVGLRGTSAYYTSEETQSSLTAFASLQGQFGRFSRNFLDYTRFNVTYSNAFIDGESPFRFDRIADPEVLSFGLLQQIYGPIRAGFQTSISLQENEDFDTTFFLEYSRRTYSIILRINPDREVGSLGIRINDFNWTNPPEPFSGSPQ
;
A
#
# COMPACT_ATOMS: atom_id res chain seq x y z
N ASP A 1 -6.19 17.59 -7.44
CA ASP A 1 -6.57 16.52 -8.37
C ASP A 1 -7.36 17.15 -9.51
N VAL A 2 -6.99 16.87 -10.75
CA VAL A 2 -7.63 17.42 -11.95
C VAL A 2 -7.93 16.27 -12.92
N ASN A 3 -9.19 16.11 -13.31
CA ASN A 3 -9.59 15.16 -14.33
C ASN A 3 -9.73 15.89 -15.67
N PHE A 4 -8.85 15.59 -16.62
CA PHE A 4 -8.94 16.14 -17.97
C PHE A 4 -9.94 15.36 -18.84
N SER A 5 -10.09 14.06 -18.58
CA SER A 5 -11.06 13.18 -19.24
C SER A 5 -11.41 11.99 -18.34
N PRO A 6 -12.40 11.15 -18.70
CA PRO A 6 -12.67 9.88 -17.98
C PRO A 6 -11.48 8.92 -17.94
N TYR A 7 -10.47 9.15 -18.78
CA TYR A 7 -9.30 8.29 -18.96
C TYR A 7 -8.00 8.98 -18.57
N THR A 8 -8.05 10.27 -18.19
CA THR A 8 -6.86 11.10 -17.95
C THR A 8 -7.04 11.90 -16.67
N SER A 9 -6.17 11.67 -15.69
CA SER A 9 -6.17 12.42 -14.43
C SER A 9 -4.76 12.85 -14.01
N LEU A 10 -4.69 13.97 -13.32
CA LEU A 10 -3.46 14.54 -12.79
C LEU A 10 -3.58 14.74 -11.28
N VAL A 11 -2.69 14.08 -10.56
CA VAL A 11 -2.58 14.21 -9.10
C VAL A 11 -1.24 14.84 -8.77
N GLY A 12 -1.29 15.97 -8.07
CA GLY A 12 -0.13 16.64 -7.51
C GLY A 12 -0.23 16.68 -5.99
N THR A 13 0.88 16.41 -5.31
CA THR A 13 1.01 16.50 -3.86
C THR A 13 2.27 17.30 -3.55
N ALA A 14 2.18 18.23 -2.61
CA ALA A 14 3.33 18.94 -2.06
C ALA A 14 3.20 18.97 -0.53
N THR A 15 4.30 18.69 0.15
CA THR A 15 4.41 18.69 1.61
C THR A 15 5.54 19.63 2.00
N PHE A 16 5.22 20.58 2.89
CA PHE A 16 6.15 21.57 3.40
C PHE A 16 6.45 21.24 4.86
N GLY A 17 7.72 21.00 5.18
CA GLY A 17 8.18 20.72 6.53
C GLY A 17 8.21 21.96 7.43
N THR A 18 8.29 23.15 6.82
CA THR A 18 8.21 24.45 7.47
C THR A 18 7.47 25.44 6.57
N LEU A 19 6.93 26.49 7.18
CA LEU A 19 6.38 27.66 6.47
C LEU A 19 7.48 28.67 6.10
N ASP A 20 8.72 28.43 6.53
CA ASP A 20 9.89 29.21 6.13
C ASP A 20 10.32 28.83 4.71
N LEU A 21 10.20 29.77 3.77
CA LEU A 21 10.49 29.57 2.36
C LEU A 21 11.96 29.86 2.00
N SER A 22 12.83 30.14 2.98
CA SER A 22 14.24 30.43 2.72
C SER A 22 15.06 29.21 2.29
N ASP A 23 14.61 28.00 2.64
CA ASP A 23 15.28 26.74 2.31
C ASP A 23 14.28 25.70 1.79
N LEU A 24 13.73 25.97 0.61
CA LEU A 24 12.75 25.08 -0.03
C LEU A 24 13.38 23.74 -0.47
N GLU A 25 14.69 23.72 -0.73
CA GLU A 25 15.39 22.52 -1.20
C GLU A 25 15.33 21.41 -0.15
N GLU A 26 15.50 21.75 1.13
CA GLU A 26 15.50 20.81 2.25
C GLU A 26 14.16 20.66 2.97
N ASN A 27 13.17 21.50 2.65
CA ASN A 27 11.89 21.51 3.37
C ASN A 27 10.67 21.17 2.50
N VAL A 28 10.84 21.00 1.20
CA VAL A 28 9.76 20.60 0.30
C VAL A 28 9.92 19.16 -0.15
N ARG A 29 8.80 18.44 -0.16
CA ARG A 29 8.63 17.16 -0.84
C ARG A 29 7.47 17.28 -1.80
N GLY A 30 7.58 16.68 -2.98
CA GLY A 30 6.56 16.83 -3.99
C GLY A 30 6.45 15.61 -4.88
N SER A 31 5.25 15.37 -5.40
CA SER A 31 5.06 14.42 -6.48
C SER A 31 3.98 14.89 -7.44
N LEU A 32 4.16 14.61 -8.71
CA LEU A 32 3.21 14.87 -9.78
C LEU A 32 3.02 13.58 -10.57
N ARG A 33 1.77 13.17 -10.79
CA ARG A 33 1.44 11.93 -11.50
C ARG A 33 0.32 12.19 -12.51
N LEU A 34 0.64 12.06 -13.80
CA LEU A 34 -0.32 12.06 -14.88
C LEU A 34 -0.67 10.61 -15.24
N ARG A 35 -1.92 10.21 -15.02
CA ARG A 35 -2.42 8.87 -15.34
C ARG A 35 -3.24 8.92 -16.61
N GLN A 36 -2.95 8.01 -17.53
CA GLN A 36 -3.66 7.82 -18.78
C GLN A 36 -4.04 6.35 -18.94
N ARG A 37 -5.33 6.07 -19.16
CA ARG A 37 -5.76 4.72 -19.56
C ARG A 37 -5.44 4.48 -21.03
N VAL A 38 -4.78 3.36 -21.33
CA VAL A 38 -4.40 2.91 -22.68
C VAL A 38 -4.94 1.49 -22.87
N GLY A 39 -6.10 1.38 -23.53
CA GLY A 39 -6.85 0.13 -23.58
C GLY A 39 -7.31 -0.32 -22.19
N LEU A 40 -6.88 -1.52 -21.78
CA LEU A 40 -7.14 -2.03 -20.42
C LEU A 40 -6.06 -1.62 -19.41
N ASN A 41 -4.92 -1.14 -19.88
CA ASN A 41 -3.75 -0.84 -19.06
C ASN A 41 -3.74 0.64 -18.64
N GLN A 42 -2.91 0.96 -17.67
CA GLN A 42 -2.66 2.32 -17.20
C GLN A 42 -1.22 2.72 -17.46
N LEU A 43 -1.03 3.81 -18.20
CA LEU A 43 0.24 4.53 -18.29
C LEU A 43 0.25 5.65 -17.26
N THR A 44 1.31 5.75 -16.46
CA THR A 44 1.50 6.82 -15.48
C THR A 44 2.82 7.49 -15.77
N LEU A 45 2.80 8.79 -16.08
CA LEU A 45 3.99 9.63 -16.07
C LEU A 45 4.11 10.23 -14.67
N GLU A 46 5.26 10.07 -14.05
CA GLU A 46 5.48 10.48 -12.67
C GLU A 46 6.79 11.24 -12.48
N TYR A 47 6.72 12.27 -11.65
CA TYR A 47 7.86 12.97 -11.11
C TYR A 47 7.73 13.01 -9.58
N SER A 48 8.79 12.71 -8.86
CA SER A 48 8.87 12.90 -7.41
C SER A 48 10.16 13.63 -7.04
N TYR A 49 10.09 14.41 -5.97
CA TYR A 49 11.19 15.13 -5.36
C TYR A 49 11.21 14.88 -3.86
N ARG A 50 12.36 14.44 -3.35
CA ARG A 50 12.62 14.07 -1.94
C ARG A 50 11.58 13.10 -1.38
N ASP A 51 11.40 12.02 -2.12
CA ASP A 51 10.54 10.92 -1.71
C ASP A 51 11.24 10.09 -0.61
N ARG A 52 10.43 9.54 0.30
CA ARG A 52 10.90 8.72 1.44
C ARG A 52 10.22 7.37 1.37
N LEU A 53 10.99 6.34 1.07
CA LEU A 53 10.52 4.98 0.86
C LEU A 53 10.92 4.12 2.05
N PHE A 54 9.95 3.46 2.69
CA PHE A 54 10.24 2.51 3.76
C PHE A 54 10.58 1.15 3.14
N ASN A 55 11.78 0.63 3.42
CA ASN A 55 12.29 -0.61 2.85
C ASN A 55 12.63 -1.61 3.97
N GLY A 56 11.58 -2.15 4.60
CA GLY A 56 11.71 -3.21 5.60
C GLY A 56 12.67 -2.86 6.73
N THR A 57 13.59 -3.78 7.05
CA THR A 57 14.62 -3.60 8.10
C THR A 57 15.63 -2.50 7.79
N LEU A 58 15.83 -2.10 6.52
CA LEU A 58 16.64 -0.93 6.18
C LEU A 58 15.97 0.40 6.58
N GLY A 59 14.71 0.37 6.99
CA GLY A 59 13.95 1.54 7.37
C GLY A 59 13.77 2.50 6.19
N PHE A 60 13.78 3.80 6.46
CA PHE A 60 13.51 4.79 5.43
C PHE A 60 14.72 5.15 4.60
N GLN A 61 14.54 5.06 3.28
CA GLN A 61 15.50 5.44 2.27
C GLN A 61 15.00 6.67 1.50
N ASN A 62 15.90 7.61 1.22
CA ASN A 62 15.55 8.86 0.54
C ASN A 62 15.90 8.78 -0.95
N VAL A 63 14.96 9.19 -1.80
CA VAL A 63 15.15 9.38 -3.23
C VAL A 63 15.07 10.87 -3.52
N GLN A 64 16.17 11.47 -3.98
CA GLN A 64 16.23 12.91 -4.18
C GLN A 64 15.30 13.36 -5.30
N SER A 65 15.31 12.64 -6.43
CA SER A 65 14.31 12.83 -7.47
C SER A 65 14.14 11.59 -8.32
N SER A 66 12.93 11.37 -8.83
CA SER A 66 12.65 10.34 -9.83
C SER A 66 11.73 10.91 -10.89
N LEU A 67 12.08 10.74 -12.16
CA LEU A 67 11.24 11.07 -13.31
C LEU A 67 11.06 9.81 -14.14
N GLY A 68 9.83 9.41 -14.44
CA GLY A 68 9.66 8.27 -15.32
C GLY A 68 8.24 7.97 -15.75
N ALA A 69 8.12 6.79 -16.37
CA ALA A 69 6.88 6.25 -16.88
C ALA A 69 6.68 4.84 -16.33
N VAL A 70 5.45 4.53 -15.95
CA VAL A 70 5.02 3.23 -15.45
C VAL A 70 3.81 2.76 -16.25
N PHE A 71 3.92 1.60 -16.89
CA PHE A 71 2.84 0.95 -17.61
C PHE A 71 2.41 -0.30 -16.85
N ALA A 72 1.16 -0.33 -16.38
CA ALA A 72 0.65 -1.40 -15.54
C ALA A 72 -0.63 -2.01 -16.10
N SER A 73 -0.73 -3.33 -16.02
CA SER A 73 -1.95 -4.06 -16.38
C SER A 73 -2.96 -4.07 -15.23
N PRO A 74 -4.25 -4.30 -15.53
CA PRO A 74 -5.20 -4.73 -14.50
C PRO A 74 -4.90 -6.18 -14.10
N ASN A 75 -5.69 -6.72 -13.17
CA ASN A 75 -5.73 -8.16 -12.94
C ASN A 75 -6.45 -8.85 -14.09
N ILE A 76 -5.75 -9.75 -14.77
CA ILE A 76 -6.21 -10.49 -15.93
C ILE A 76 -6.50 -11.94 -15.50
N PRO A 77 -7.77 -12.39 -15.44
CA PRO A 77 -8.08 -13.78 -15.13
C PRO A 77 -7.61 -14.71 -16.26
N LEU A 78 -6.94 -15.80 -15.91
CA LEU A 78 -6.42 -16.79 -16.85
C LEU A 78 -7.45 -17.91 -17.07
N GLY A 79 -8.35 -17.69 -18.02
CA GLY A 79 -9.42 -18.62 -18.36
C GLY A 79 -10.29 -18.95 -17.14
N THR A 80 -10.56 -20.24 -16.91
CA THR A 80 -11.37 -20.74 -15.78
C THR A 80 -10.52 -21.26 -14.61
N SER A 81 -9.20 -21.08 -14.65
CA SER A 81 -8.27 -21.64 -13.64
C SER A 81 -8.40 -21.01 -12.24
N GLY A 82 -9.03 -19.83 -12.16
CA GLY A 82 -9.03 -19.00 -10.95
C GLY A 82 -7.70 -18.29 -10.67
N ILE A 83 -6.73 -18.39 -11.59
CA ILE A 83 -5.45 -17.68 -11.52
C ILE A 83 -5.62 -16.29 -12.13
N ASN A 84 -5.12 -15.27 -11.44
CA ASN A 84 -5.03 -13.91 -11.93
C ASN A 84 -3.58 -13.57 -12.26
N PHE A 85 -3.37 -12.96 -13.43
CA PHE A 85 -2.11 -12.46 -13.91
C PHE A 85 -2.09 -10.93 -13.89
N ASN A 86 -0.97 -10.32 -13.54
CA ASN A 86 -0.72 -8.90 -13.80
C ASN A 86 0.75 -8.65 -14.13
N TYR A 87 1.01 -7.53 -14.79
CA TYR A 87 2.37 -7.10 -15.11
C TYR A 87 2.53 -5.57 -15.01
N GLN A 88 3.77 -5.15 -14.85
CA GLN A 88 4.18 -3.76 -14.81
C GLN A 88 5.52 -3.61 -15.53
N LEU A 89 5.65 -2.56 -16.33
CA LEU A 89 6.89 -2.13 -16.95
C LEU A 89 7.16 -0.68 -16.52
N SER A 90 8.41 -0.33 -16.26
CA SER A 90 8.76 1.05 -15.95
C SER A 90 10.12 1.44 -16.51
N ALA A 91 10.25 2.73 -16.79
CA ALA A 91 11.49 3.38 -17.17
C ALA A 91 11.59 4.69 -16.40
N GLN A 92 12.63 4.87 -15.60
CA GLN A 92 12.79 6.00 -14.69
C GLN A 92 14.23 6.51 -14.72
N LEU A 93 14.40 7.82 -14.57
CA LEU A 93 15.67 8.48 -14.28
C LEU A 93 15.66 8.86 -12.80
N ILE A 94 16.59 8.30 -12.03
CA ILE A 94 16.60 8.34 -10.58
C ILE A 94 17.87 9.04 -10.12
N ASN A 95 17.74 10.04 -9.25
CA ASN A 95 18.82 10.59 -8.47
C ASN A 95 18.63 10.18 -7.01
N ALA A 96 19.55 9.40 -6.47
CA ALA A 96 19.48 8.92 -5.09
C ALA A 96 20.88 8.58 -4.55
N ASN A 97 20.97 8.40 -3.23
CA ASN A 97 22.21 7.96 -2.60
C ASN A 97 22.58 6.53 -3.01
N THR A 98 23.86 6.29 -3.25
CA THR A 98 24.44 4.96 -3.49
C THR A 98 25.60 4.71 -2.52
N ASP A 99 25.85 3.44 -2.21
CA ASP A 99 27.05 2.97 -1.52
C ASP A 99 28.06 2.32 -2.47
N ARG A 100 27.85 2.46 -3.79
CA ARG A 100 28.79 2.06 -4.84
C ARG A 100 29.85 3.13 -5.04
N GLU A 101 31.01 2.94 -4.42
CA GLU A 101 32.12 3.90 -4.47
C GLU A 101 32.65 4.14 -5.89
N ASP A 102 32.54 3.16 -6.78
CA ASP A 102 32.93 3.22 -8.19
C ASP A 102 31.98 4.07 -9.05
N LEU A 103 30.75 4.30 -8.58
CA LEU A 103 29.77 5.19 -9.22
C LEU A 103 29.85 6.64 -8.72
N LEU A 104 30.70 6.92 -7.74
CA LEU A 104 30.82 8.22 -7.10
C LEU A 104 32.08 8.96 -7.56
N ASP A 105 32.00 10.28 -7.55
CA ASP A 105 33.18 11.13 -7.72
C ASP A 105 34.26 10.79 -6.69
N PRO A 106 35.54 11.00 -7.02
CA PRO A 106 36.65 10.78 -6.09
C PRO A 106 36.41 11.50 -4.76
N PRO A 107 36.82 10.91 -3.60
CA PRO A 107 36.51 11.46 -2.28
C PRO A 107 36.88 12.94 -2.07
N LEU A 108 37.92 13.43 -2.76
CA LEU A 108 38.36 14.83 -2.68
C LEU A 108 37.44 15.82 -3.42
N GLU A 109 36.64 15.34 -4.37
CA GLU A 109 35.74 16.15 -5.21
C GLU A 109 34.25 15.91 -4.87
N ARG A 110 33.97 14.88 -4.05
CA ARG A 110 32.64 14.42 -3.69
C ARG A 110 31.88 15.42 -2.82
N ARG A 111 30.81 15.99 -3.37
CA ARG A 111 29.88 16.87 -2.62
C ARG A 111 28.80 16.11 -1.87
N ASN A 112 28.40 14.95 -2.38
CA ASN A 112 27.40 14.06 -1.81
C ASN A 112 27.59 12.64 -2.36
N SER A 113 26.88 11.65 -1.82
CA SER A 113 26.94 10.25 -2.28
C SER A 113 25.80 9.91 -3.25
N ARG A 114 25.35 10.87 -4.09
CA ARG A 114 24.24 10.65 -5.03
C ARG A 114 24.75 10.39 -6.43
N VAL A 115 24.05 9.51 -7.14
CA VAL A 115 24.26 9.27 -8.56
C VAL A 115 22.92 9.34 -9.30
N SER A 116 22.97 9.77 -10.56
CA SER A 116 21.80 9.78 -11.46
C SER A 116 21.88 8.59 -12.41
N LEU A 117 20.98 7.62 -12.25
CA LEU A 117 20.92 6.42 -13.09
C LEU A 117 19.55 6.26 -13.74
N GLY A 118 19.54 5.80 -14.99
CA GLY A 118 18.34 5.26 -15.61
C GLY A 118 18.07 3.86 -15.07
N ARG A 119 16.79 3.55 -14.81
CA ARG A 119 16.31 2.24 -14.38
C ARG A 119 15.20 1.77 -15.31
N PHE A 120 15.36 0.57 -15.85
CA PHE A 120 14.31 -0.16 -16.56
C PHE A 120 13.89 -1.34 -15.70
N GLN A 121 12.60 -1.48 -15.42
CA GLN A 121 12.10 -2.57 -14.59
C GLN A 121 10.90 -3.24 -15.24
N ALA A 122 10.85 -4.57 -15.15
CA ALA A 122 9.71 -5.38 -15.53
C ALA A 122 9.31 -6.26 -14.34
N SER A 123 8.01 -6.33 -14.05
CA SER A 123 7.44 -7.21 -13.03
C SER A 123 6.22 -7.93 -13.58
N ALA A 124 6.05 -9.19 -13.22
CA ALA A 124 4.89 -10.00 -13.58
C ALA A 124 4.52 -10.90 -12.41
N GLY A 125 3.22 -11.04 -12.15
CA GLY A 125 2.70 -11.78 -11.02
C GLY A 125 1.57 -12.73 -11.40
N LEU A 126 1.54 -13.89 -10.76
CA LEU A 126 0.45 -14.86 -10.77
C LEU A 126 -0.08 -15.00 -9.36
N THR A 127 -1.40 -15.01 -9.19
CA THR A 127 -2.04 -15.19 -7.88
C THR A 127 -3.26 -16.08 -8.00
N ARG A 128 -3.52 -16.89 -6.98
CA ARG A 128 -4.72 -17.72 -6.90
C ARG A 128 -5.24 -17.74 -5.46
N ALA A 129 -6.55 -17.52 -5.32
CA ALA A 129 -7.24 -17.61 -4.05
C ALA A 129 -8.12 -18.87 -4.00
N PHE A 130 -8.15 -19.51 -2.84
CA PHE A 130 -8.94 -20.69 -2.51
C PHE A 130 -9.83 -20.36 -1.33
N LEU A 131 -11.14 -20.31 -1.54
CA LEU A 131 -12.10 -20.25 -0.44
C LEU A 131 -12.10 -21.59 0.28
N LEU A 132 -11.57 -21.63 1.50
CA LEU A 132 -11.50 -22.86 2.30
C LEU A 132 -12.81 -23.10 3.06
N TRP A 133 -13.40 -22.01 3.55
CA TRP A 133 -14.62 -22.05 4.34
C TRP A 133 -15.35 -20.71 4.30
N ALA A 134 -16.68 -20.75 4.32
CA ALA A 134 -17.54 -19.58 4.52
C ALA A 134 -18.81 -19.95 5.28
N ALA A 135 -19.36 -19.00 6.02
CA ALA A 135 -20.68 -19.12 6.64
C ALA A 135 -21.65 -18.05 6.14
N PRO A 136 -22.97 -18.30 6.16
CA PRO A 136 -23.95 -17.30 5.77
C PRO A 136 -23.91 -16.04 6.64
N PRO A 137 -24.16 -14.84 6.05
CA PRO A 137 -24.29 -13.60 6.81
C PRO A 137 -25.53 -13.61 7.71
N LEU A 138 -25.56 -12.68 8.67
CA LEU A 138 -26.81 -12.35 9.36
C LEU A 138 -27.75 -11.54 8.46
N PRO A 139 -29.07 -11.55 8.74
CA PRO A 139 -30.01 -10.65 8.07
C PRO A 139 -29.54 -9.19 8.15
N PRO A 140 -29.72 -8.40 7.08
CA PRO A 140 -29.31 -7.00 7.03
C PRO A 140 -30.30 -6.10 7.79
N THR A 141 -30.48 -6.35 9.09
CA THR A 141 -31.29 -5.50 9.99
C THR A 141 -30.40 -4.82 11.02
N ALA A 142 -30.91 -3.72 11.63
CA ALA A 142 -30.16 -2.92 12.60
C ALA A 142 -29.80 -3.71 13.87
N GLU A 143 -30.61 -4.70 14.24
CA GLU A 143 -30.42 -5.54 15.42
C GLU A 143 -29.53 -6.76 15.13
N ALA A 144 -29.29 -7.09 13.86
CA ALA A 144 -28.53 -8.26 13.43
C ALA A 144 -27.26 -7.87 12.66
N GLY A 145 -27.22 -8.11 11.34
CA GLY A 145 -26.02 -7.95 10.51
C GLY A 145 -25.53 -6.51 10.35
N LEU A 146 -26.37 -5.50 10.62
CA LEU A 146 -26.01 -4.09 10.48
C LEU A 146 -25.72 -3.38 11.81
N ARG A 147 -25.70 -4.11 12.93
CA ARG A 147 -25.62 -3.48 14.26
C ARG A 147 -24.35 -2.64 14.46
N TYR A 148 -23.19 -3.17 14.04
CA TYR A 148 -21.89 -2.48 14.15
C TYR A 148 -21.19 -2.28 12.80
N SER A 149 -21.81 -2.69 11.69
CA SER A 149 -21.23 -2.66 10.35
C SER A 149 -22.24 -2.11 9.33
N PRO A 150 -21.82 -1.35 8.30
CA PRO A 150 -22.71 -0.92 7.22
C PRO A 150 -23.20 -2.07 6.33
N THR A 151 -22.49 -3.20 6.33
CA THR A 151 -22.85 -4.40 5.56
C THR A 151 -22.69 -5.66 6.43
N PRO A 152 -23.54 -6.69 6.28
CA PRO A 152 -23.42 -7.91 7.07
C PRO A 152 -22.04 -8.57 6.91
N VAL A 153 -21.41 -8.89 8.03
CA VAL A 153 -20.11 -9.58 8.05
C VAL A 153 -20.31 -11.05 7.68
N VAL A 154 -19.55 -11.52 6.69
CA VAL A 154 -19.52 -12.92 6.24
C VAL A 154 -18.30 -13.61 6.81
N PRO A 155 -18.43 -14.54 7.77
CA PRO A 155 -17.31 -15.34 8.24
C PRO A 155 -16.72 -16.16 7.10
N ASN A 156 -15.39 -16.16 6.95
CA ASN A 156 -14.71 -16.93 5.92
C ASN A 156 -13.24 -17.21 6.27
N VAL A 157 -12.67 -18.19 5.59
CA VAL A 157 -11.22 -18.47 5.55
C VAL A 157 -10.82 -18.69 4.09
N VAL A 158 -9.76 -18.01 3.67
CA VAL A 158 -9.22 -18.02 2.32
C VAL A 158 -7.72 -18.27 2.38
N ALA A 159 -7.25 -19.24 1.60
CA ALA A 159 -5.83 -19.36 1.28
C ALA A 159 -5.52 -18.64 -0.02
N VAL A 160 -4.43 -17.88 -0.06
CA VAL A 160 -3.95 -17.21 -1.26
C VAL A 160 -2.51 -17.63 -1.50
N VAL A 161 -2.19 -18.03 -2.72
CA VAL A 161 -0.81 -18.28 -3.14
C VAL A 161 -0.48 -17.37 -4.31
N GLY A 162 0.78 -16.98 -4.42
CA GLY A 162 1.23 -16.22 -5.56
C GLY A 162 2.71 -16.31 -5.80
N LEU A 163 3.08 -15.89 -7.01
CA LEU A 163 4.43 -15.84 -7.52
C LEU A 163 4.60 -14.52 -8.25
N ARG A 164 5.69 -13.80 -8.00
CA ARG A 164 6.04 -12.56 -8.69
C ARG A 164 7.49 -12.60 -9.14
N GLY A 165 7.72 -12.43 -10.43
CA GLY A 165 9.03 -12.17 -10.98
C GLY A 165 9.23 -10.66 -11.16
N THR A 166 10.38 -10.13 -10.79
CA THR A 166 10.77 -8.74 -11.04
C THR A 166 12.20 -8.70 -11.52
N SER A 167 12.50 -7.89 -12.53
CA SER A 167 13.87 -7.65 -12.99
C SER A 167 14.07 -6.17 -13.22
N ALA A 168 15.18 -5.64 -12.73
CA ALA A 168 15.60 -4.26 -12.90
C ALA A 168 17.01 -4.22 -13.51
N TYR A 169 17.18 -3.32 -14.48
CA TYR A 169 18.45 -2.99 -15.12
C TYR A 169 18.74 -1.51 -14.93
N TYR A 170 19.98 -1.19 -14.63
CA TYR A 170 20.46 0.17 -14.39
C TYR A 170 21.44 0.59 -15.47
N THR A 171 21.50 1.89 -15.77
CA THR A 171 22.51 2.44 -16.71
C THR A 171 23.94 2.34 -16.18
N SER A 172 24.14 1.92 -14.93
CA SER A 172 25.42 1.50 -14.36
C SER A 172 25.81 0.05 -14.73
N GLU A 173 25.00 -0.62 -15.57
CA GLU A 173 25.12 -2.04 -15.96
C GLU A 173 24.79 -3.06 -14.85
N GLU A 174 24.56 -2.59 -13.63
CA GLU A 174 24.05 -3.42 -12.54
C GLU A 174 22.61 -3.88 -12.79
N THR A 175 22.29 -5.06 -12.27
CA THR A 175 20.95 -5.64 -12.34
C THR A 175 20.51 -6.18 -10.99
N GLN A 176 19.19 -6.24 -10.78
CA GLN A 176 18.61 -7.02 -9.69
C GLN A 176 17.36 -7.72 -10.20
N SER A 177 17.37 -9.03 -10.16
CA SER A 177 16.23 -9.88 -10.50
C SER A 177 15.78 -10.65 -9.27
N SER A 178 14.48 -10.89 -9.17
CA SER A 178 13.90 -11.67 -8.09
C SER A 178 12.72 -12.50 -8.54
N LEU A 179 12.56 -13.65 -7.90
CA LEU A 179 11.36 -14.46 -7.95
C LEU A 179 10.83 -14.61 -6.52
N THR A 180 9.73 -13.92 -6.22
CA THR A 180 9.08 -13.97 -4.90
C THR A 180 7.89 -14.90 -4.94
N ALA A 181 7.93 -15.94 -4.12
CA ALA A 181 6.77 -16.79 -3.84
C ALA A 181 6.14 -16.38 -2.51
N PHE A 182 4.81 -16.44 -2.41
CA PHE A 182 4.14 -16.23 -1.13
C PHE A 182 2.93 -17.14 -0.96
N ALA A 183 2.64 -17.45 0.30
CA ALA A 183 1.44 -18.14 0.74
C ALA A 183 0.82 -17.37 1.90
N SER A 184 -0.49 -17.17 1.84
CA SER A 184 -1.25 -16.40 2.81
C SER A 184 -2.49 -17.15 3.25
N LEU A 185 -2.76 -17.14 4.55
CA LEU A 185 -4.01 -17.58 5.14
C LEU A 185 -4.67 -16.38 5.79
N GLN A 186 -5.85 -16.01 5.30
CA GLN A 186 -6.59 -14.86 5.80
C GLN A 186 -8.05 -15.20 6.01
N GLY A 187 -8.69 -14.52 6.93
CA GLY A 187 -10.08 -14.79 7.21
C GLY A 187 -10.66 -13.90 8.29
N GLN A 188 -11.93 -14.16 8.56
CA GLN A 188 -12.64 -13.54 9.65
C GLN A 188 -13.67 -14.49 10.25
N PHE A 189 -13.74 -14.49 11.57
CA PHE A 189 -14.67 -15.26 12.37
C PHE A 189 -15.68 -14.33 13.06
N GLY A 190 -16.84 -14.88 13.35
CA GLY A 190 -17.93 -14.15 13.98
C GLY A 190 -18.58 -13.10 13.06
N ARG A 191 -19.63 -12.43 13.56
CA ARG A 191 -20.52 -11.59 12.74
C ARG A 191 -20.52 -10.11 13.13
N PHE A 192 -19.72 -9.74 14.13
CA PHE A 192 -19.64 -8.37 14.65
C PHE A 192 -21.02 -7.78 14.95
N SER A 193 -21.83 -8.53 15.70
CA SER A 193 -23.21 -8.20 16.03
C SER A 193 -23.51 -8.41 17.53
N ARG A 194 -22.82 -9.34 18.19
CA ARG A 194 -22.89 -9.49 19.65
C ARG A 194 -21.96 -8.51 20.35
N ASN A 195 -22.16 -8.34 21.65
CA ASN A 195 -21.46 -7.31 22.42
C ASN A 195 -20.01 -7.66 22.78
N PHE A 196 -19.58 -8.91 22.71
CA PHE A 196 -18.27 -9.30 23.23
C PHE A 196 -17.68 -10.43 22.40
N LEU A 197 -16.41 -10.26 22.00
CA LEU A 197 -15.59 -11.23 21.27
C LEU A 197 -16.29 -11.97 20.11
N ASP A 198 -17.22 -11.31 19.41
CA ASP A 198 -17.98 -11.89 18.29
C ASP A 198 -17.37 -11.53 16.93
N TYR A 199 -16.15 -11.02 16.92
CA TYR A 199 -15.46 -10.76 15.67
C TYR A 199 -13.95 -10.82 15.83
N THR A 200 -13.33 -11.58 14.94
CA THR A 200 -11.88 -11.67 14.80
C THR A 200 -11.57 -11.68 13.32
N ARG A 201 -10.69 -10.80 12.85
CA ARG A 201 -10.09 -10.88 11.51
C ARG A 201 -8.61 -11.17 11.67
N PHE A 202 -8.08 -12.02 10.81
CA PHE A 202 -6.68 -12.36 10.82
C PHE A 202 -6.12 -12.45 9.40
N ASN A 203 -4.81 -12.28 9.29
CA ASN A 203 -4.02 -12.70 8.13
C ASN A 203 -2.66 -13.20 8.61
N VAL A 204 -2.12 -14.21 7.92
CA VAL A 204 -0.77 -14.70 8.08
C VAL A 204 -0.21 -14.90 6.69
N THR A 205 0.94 -14.31 6.38
CA THR A 205 1.55 -14.40 5.06
C THR A 205 3.02 -14.71 5.22
N TYR A 206 3.47 -15.79 4.60
CA TYR A 206 4.88 -16.10 4.42
C TYR A 206 5.28 -15.79 2.99
N SER A 207 6.40 -15.10 2.80
CA SER A 207 6.99 -14.83 1.50
C SER A 207 8.48 -15.07 1.50
N ASN A 208 8.99 -15.59 0.39
CA ASN A 208 10.41 -15.81 0.17
C ASN A 208 10.80 -15.35 -1.24
N ALA A 209 11.85 -14.55 -1.35
CA ALA A 209 12.39 -14.00 -2.58
C ALA A 209 13.74 -14.66 -2.92
N PHE A 210 13.80 -15.32 -4.07
CA PHE A 210 15.06 -15.75 -4.68
C PHE A 210 15.62 -14.58 -5.47
N ILE A 211 16.80 -14.09 -5.10
CA ILE A 211 17.38 -12.84 -5.63
C ILE A 211 18.65 -13.16 -6.41
N ASP A 212 18.84 -12.47 -7.53
CA ASP A 212 20.06 -12.46 -8.33
C ASP A 212 20.46 -11.01 -8.64
N GLY A 213 21.75 -10.69 -8.46
CA GLY A 213 22.24 -9.31 -8.53
C GLY A 213 21.82 -8.43 -7.35
N GLU A 214 22.16 -7.15 -7.41
CA GLU A 214 21.90 -6.17 -6.36
C GLU A 214 21.74 -4.77 -6.99
N SER A 215 20.78 -3.97 -6.51
CA SER A 215 20.58 -2.60 -7.01
C SER A 215 21.73 -1.68 -6.55
N PRO A 216 22.15 -0.69 -7.38
CA PRO A 216 23.02 0.41 -6.96
C PRO A 216 22.42 1.23 -5.82
N PHE A 217 21.09 1.21 -5.65
CA PHE A 217 20.39 2.03 -4.69
C PHE A 217 19.77 1.19 -3.56
N ARG A 218 20.08 1.55 -2.32
CA ARG A 218 19.54 0.88 -1.12
C ARG A 218 18.01 0.88 -1.03
N PHE A 219 17.35 1.93 -1.55
CA PHE A 219 15.88 1.99 -1.55
C PHE A 219 15.24 0.91 -2.43
N ASP A 220 15.97 0.36 -3.40
CA ASP A 220 15.47 -0.64 -4.35
C ASP A 220 16.10 -2.03 -4.17
N ARG A 221 16.88 -2.22 -3.09
CA ARG A 221 17.35 -3.55 -2.70
C ARG A 221 16.23 -4.29 -2.01
N ILE A 222 16.15 -5.60 -2.24
CA ILE A 222 15.33 -6.48 -1.42
C ILE A 222 16.07 -6.69 -0.11
N ALA A 223 15.72 -5.88 0.89
CA ALA A 223 16.32 -5.92 2.23
C ALA A 223 15.99 -7.21 2.98
N ASP A 224 14.74 -7.66 2.85
CA ASP A 224 14.21 -8.81 3.58
C ASP A 224 13.71 -9.86 2.60
N PRO A 225 14.56 -10.83 2.20
CA PRO A 225 14.16 -11.87 1.25
C PRO A 225 13.11 -12.81 1.83
N GLU A 226 13.16 -13.07 3.14
CA GLU A 226 12.27 -14.01 3.82
C GLU A 226 11.49 -13.30 4.93
N VAL A 227 10.17 -13.19 4.73
CA VAL A 227 9.29 -12.40 5.60
C VAL A 227 8.09 -13.21 6.06
N LEU A 228 7.79 -13.14 7.35
CA LEU A 228 6.53 -13.57 7.94
C LEU A 228 5.73 -12.34 8.37
N SER A 229 4.57 -12.11 7.76
CA SER A 229 3.64 -11.06 8.14
C SER A 229 2.42 -11.63 8.85
N PHE A 230 1.99 -10.98 9.93
CA PHE A 230 0.85 -11.37 10.74
C PHE A 230 -0.02 -10.15 11.06
N GLY A 231 -1.34 -10.33 10.99
CA GLY A 231 -2.30 -9.32 11.41
C GLY A 231 -3.47 -9.93 12.17
N LEU A 232 -3.91 -9.24 13.21
CA LEU A 232 -5.06 -9.60 14.03
C LEU A 232 -5.87 -8.36 14.38
N LEU A 233 -7.18 -8.43 14.15
CA LEU A 233 -8.14 -7.41 14.57
C LEU A 233 -9.28 -8.07 15.35
N GLN A 234 -9.40 -7.74 16.62
CA GLN A 234 -10.35 -8.34 17.55
C GLN A 234 -11.40 -7.33 17.97
N GLN A 235 -12.68 -7.71 17.95
CA GLN A 235 -13.71 -6.97 18.68
C GLN A 235 -13.51 -7.17 20.17
N ILE A 236 -13.35 -6.06 20.89
CA ILE A 236 -13.18 -6.06 22.34
C ILE A 236 -14.56 -6.03 22.99
N TYR A 237 -15.32 -4.96 22.77
CA TYR A 237 -16.67 -4.81 23.30
C TYR A 237 -17.51 -3.86 22.44
N GLY A 238 -18.76 -4.26 22.15
CA GLY A 238 -19.72 -3.54 21.33
C GLY A 238 -19.09 -3.10 20.00
N PRO A 239 -19.06 -1.79 19.69
CA PRO A 239 -18.50 -1.27 18.45
C PRO A 239 -16.97 -1.19 18.42
N ILE A 240 -16.28 -1.50 19.52
CA ILE A 240 -14.83 -1.28 19.66
C ILE A 240 -14.05 -2.50 19.17
N ARG A 241 -13.09 -2.26 18.29
CA ARG A 241 -12.11 -3.23 17.82
C ARG A 241 -10.69 -2.72 18.06
N ALA A 242 -9.79 -3.62 18.42
CA ALA A 242 -8.38 -3.32 18.53
C ALA A 242 -7.57 -4.43 17.87
N GLY A 243 -6.40 -4.08 17.36
CA GLY A 243 -5.59 -5.03 16.62
C GLY A 243 -4.22 -4.50 16.29
N PHE A 244 -3.45 -5.34 15.61
CA PHE A 244 -2.15 -4.97 15.08
C PHE A 244 -1.87 -5.73 13.78
N GLN A 245 -0.88 -5.25 13.04
CA GLN A 245 -0.28 -5.92 11.90
C GLN A 245 1.22 -5.67 11.96
N THR A 246 2.02 -6.71 11.75
CA THR A 246 3.48 -6.65 11.83
C THR A 246 4.10 -7.56 10.77
N SER A 247 5.33 -7.26 10.39
CA SER A 247 6.15 -8.07 9.51
C SER A 247 7.45 -8.40 10.24
N ILE A 248 7.96 -9.61 10.05
CA ILE A 248 9.18 -10.09 10.68
C ILE A 248 10.10 -10.59 9.57
N SER A 249 11.32 -10.06 9.52
CA SER A 249 12.39 -10.59 8.70
C SER A 249 12.94 -11.84 9.37
N LEU A 250 12.81 -13.00 8.73
CA LEU A 250 13.30 -14.25 9.32
C LEU A 250 14.82 -14.37 9.27
N GLN A 251 15.46 -13.62 8.36
CA GLN A 251 16.91 -13.54 8.22
C GLN A 251 17.53 -12.66 9.30
N GLU A 252 17.01 -11.44 9.47
CA GLU A 252 17.51 -10.49 10.48
C GLU A 252 16.96 -10.77 11.88
N ASN A 253 15.92 -11.61 11.98
CA ASN A 253 15.18 -11.89 13.22
C ASN A 253 14.71 -10.61 13.92
N GLU A 254 14.23 -9.67 13.11
CA GLU A 254 13.78 -8.33 13.51
C GLU A 254 12.37 -8.07 12.95
N ASP A 255 11.51 -7.47 13.78
CA ASP A 255 10.20 -6.99 13.34
C ASP A 255 10.27 -5.59 12.73
N PHE A 256 9.40 -5.34 11.76
CA PHE A 256 9.29 -4.06 11.08
C PHE A 256 7.87 -3.82 10.61
N ASP A 257 7.58 -2.55 10.33
CA ASP A 257 6.27 -2.08 9.84
C ASP A 257 5.09 -2.43 10.76
N THR A 258 5.32 -2.45 12.06
CA THR A 258 4.31 -2.76 13.06
C THR A 258 3.31 -1.62 13.17
N THR A 259 2.06 -1.91 12.85
CA THR A 259 0.93 -0.99 12.89
C THR A 259 -0.11 -1.44 13.91
N PHE A 260 -0.46 -0.57 14.85
CA PHE A 260 -1.56 -0.77 15.80
C PHE A 260 -2.84 -0.08 15.32
N PHE A 261 -3.98 -0.71 15.57
CA PHE A 261 -5.31 -0.21 15.22
C PHE A 261 -6.19 -0.13 16.46
N LEU A 262 -6.89 0.98 16.61
CA LEU A 262 -8.04 1.11 17.49
C LEU A 262 -9.20 1.70 16.69
N GLU A 263 -10.32 1.00 16.64
CA GLU A 263 -11.46 1.40 15.84
C GLU A 263 -12.75 1.37 16.66
N TYR A 264 -13.53 2.43 16.53
CA TYR A 264 -14.93 2.48 16.92
C TYR A 264 -15.78 2.41 15.65
N SER A 265 -16.54 1.32 15.46
CA SER A 265 -17.34 1.09 14.25
C SER A 265 -18.83 0.95 14.57
N ARG A 266 -19.64 1.76 13.89
CA ARG A 266 -21.10 1.67 13.83
C ARG A 266 -21.55 1.50 12.38
N ARG A 267 -22.85 1.26 12.19
CA ARG A 267 -23.46 1.21 10.86
C ARG A 267 -23.13 2.45 10.02
N THR A 268 -23.36 3.64 10.58
CA THR A 268 -23.33 4.91 9.85
C THR A 268 -21.99 5.63 9.89
N TYR A 269 -21.07 5.23 10.78
CA TYR A 269 -19.74 5.84 10.84
C TYR A 269 -18.73 4.93 11.51
N SER A 270 -17.45 5.17 11.25
CA SER A 270 -16.36 4.63 12.05
C SER A 270 -15.25 5.66 12.27
N ILE A 271 -14.58 5.54 13.42
CA ILE A 271 -13.41 6.32 13.79
C ILE A 271 -12.27 5.34 13.98
N ILE A 272 -11.15 5.55 13.28
CA ILE A 272 -10.01 4.66 13.28
C ILE A 272 -8.77 5.46 13.68
N LEU A 273 -8.13 5.05 14.77
CA LEU A 273 -6.79 5.47 15.13
C LEU A 273 -5.80 4.40 14.66
N ARG A 274 -4.77 4.84 13.95
CA ARG A 274 -3.67 3.99 13.49
C ARG A 274 -2.35 4.61 13.90
N ILE A 275 -1.46 3.80 14.46
CA ILE A 275 -0.11 4.20 14.86
C ILE A 275 0.87 3.17 14.33
N ASN A 276 1.94 3.62 13.70
CA ASN A 276 3.06 2.79 13.27
C ASN A 276 4.35 3.40 13.85
N PRO A 277 4.91 2.82 14.93
CA PRO A 277 6.11 3.33 15.57
C PRO A 277 7.33 3.32 14.65
N ASP A 278 7.54 2.25 13.89
CA ASP A 278 8.71 2.08 13.00
C ASP A 278 8.76 3.14 11.91
N ARG A 279 7.58 3.56 11.46
CA ARG A 279 7.42 4.63 10.47
C ARG A 279 7.32 6.03 11.07
N GLU A 280 7.17 6.13 12.40
CA GLU A 280 6.90 7.37 13.13
C GLU A 280 5.64 8.10 12.62
N VAL A 281 4.61 7.35 12.20
CA VAL A 281 3.38 7.90 11.62
C VAL A 281 2.16 7.51 12.46
N GLY A 282 1.34 8.51 12.76
CA GLY A 282 -0.01 8.35 13.30
C GLY A 282 -1.06 8.90 12.33
N SER A 283 -2.24 8.28 12.30
CA SER A 283 -3.38 8.81 11.55
C SER A 283 -4.69 8.59 12.30
N LEU A 284 -5.56 9.59 12.22
CA LEU A 284 -6.95 9.53 12.66
C LEU A 284 -7.84 9.60 11.42
N GLY A 285 -8.58 8.52 11.15
CA GLY A 285 -9.53 8.44 10.05
C GLY A 285 -10.96 8.49 10.57
N ILE A 286 -11.80 9.31 9.94
CA ILE A 286 -13.25 9.30 10.14
C ILE A 286 -13.88 8.84 8.84
N ARG A 287 -14.68 7.77 8.91
CA ARG A 287 -15.49 7.29 7.80
C ARG A 287 -16.95 7.50 8.14
N ILE A 288 -17.71 8.04 7.19
CA ILE A 288 -19.16 8.14 7.29
C ILE A 288 -19.74 7.27 6.19
N ASN A 289 -20.68 6.42 6.56
CA ASN A 289 -21.37 5.49 5.68
C ASN A 289 -22.84 5.92 5.55
N ASP A 290 -23.49 5.52 4.47
CA ASP A 290 -24.96 5.65 4.30
C ASP A 290 -25.47 7.09 4.05
N PHE A 291 -24.70 7.91 3.33
CA PHE A 291 -25.23 9.15 2.74
C PHE A 291 -25.93 8.85 1.41
N ASN A 292 -27.22 8.51 1.47
CA ASN A 292 -28.06 8.47 0.28
C ASN A 292 -28.68 9.87 0.07
N TRP A 293 -28.06 10.71 -0.77
CA TRP A 293 -28.57 12.06 -1.13
C TRP A 293 -29.76 12.02 -2.10
N THR A 294 -30.56 10.95 -2.14
CA THR A 294 -31.66 10.82 -3.11
C THR A 294 -32.88 11.68 -2.79
N ASN A 295 -32.92 12.33 -1.63
CA ASN A 295 -33.84 13.43 -1.35
C ASN A 295 -33.03 14.67 -0.92
N PRO A 296 -32.96 15.74 -1.73
CA PRO A 296 -32.47 17.02 -1.22
C PRO A 296 -33.37 17.44 -0.04
N PRO A 297 -32.80 18.02 1.04
CA PRO A 297 -33.63 18.64 2.07
C PRO A 297 -34.50 19.70 1.39
N GLU A 298 -35.82 19.64 1.60
CA GLU A 298 -36.68 20.74 1.18
C GLU A 298 -36.15 22.03 1.83
N PRO A 299 -35.80 23.07 1.05
CA PRO A 299 -35.41 24.34 1.64
C PRO A 299 -36.60 24.86 2.44
N PHE A 300 -36.33 25.32 3.66
CA PHE A 300 -37.29 25.96 4.55
C PHE A 300 -38.25 26.90 3.79
N SER A 301 -39.45 26.41 3.45
CA SER A 301 -40.56 27.23 2.98
C SER A 301 -41.32 27.74 4.20
N GLY A 302 -40.64 28.60 4.98
CA GLY A 302 -41.34 29.49 5.88
C GLY A 302 -41.96 30.60 5.05
N SER A 303 -43.26 30.51 4.77
CA SER A 303 -44.03 31.65 4.27
C SER A 303 -44.23 32.63 5.43
N PRO A 304 -43.70 33.86 5.38
CA PRO A 304 -44.17 34.93 6.25
C PRO A 304 -45.45 35.50 5.64
N GLN A 305 -46.57 35.33 6.36
CA GLN A 305 -47.92 35.90 6.17
C GLN A 305 -48.41 36.17 4.74
#